data_AF-A0A913XU79-F1
#
_entry.id   AF-A0A913XU79-F1
#
_cell.length_a   1.000
_cell.length_b   1.000
_cell.length_c   1.000
_cell.angle_alpha   90.00
_cell.angle_beta   90.00
_cell.angle_gamma   90.00
#
_symmetry.space_group_name_H-M   'P 1'
#
loop_
_entity.id
_entity.type
_entity.pdbx_description
1 polymer ?
#
loop_
_entity_poly.entity_id
_entity_poly.type
_entity_poly.pdbx_seq_one_letter_code
_entity_poly.pdbx_strand_id
1 'polypeptide(L)'
;MKSSLYESGILLAVFAIFFTSSVPLCSSKQPLYIGCISPMTGKSDWWGRGIPVAAEMAFDMINNQSNILKDYELILLKNDSKGETGLGNRILFDYLNKKQVMMVLGPARSNVARSFADTSKYWQMVQISATATSGFLSRKKTYPYFLRTIPSASAMRTSFIALAKKFGWTRVSILFYYREMQVEYAWIINTPDKNGWWNRTYPSLKCTEKEITEAAQHAIMISDMSIGQQNTTGISRLTPDEFLTQYKQYSQERNAKTSPYGPFAFDAAWMIALALNKTFANKNRFSFFMDHTYYKDKTTALTIKNNVIQTQFMGATGFVHLDKKGDRYGHFSIMQIKDFDLRTVGTHDVYDNKVTLHPGKRFLWKVAVCCLSSVSVLLSLFFLYCNVAYRHKRFIKMSSPNINNLIISGCILAYISVILFAIDGKHLNSFICQARVFTLNIGFTLAFGSMFSKTWRVHRITRKLRTKQRRIKDVHLLAMVMAFLVADVITLVALTIISPITKDYHWFDSKPKSPTAADVIYRKKVAYCKIDHVLWLVIVYGTKTLLLVFGLFLAWETRKVKINALNDSQNTDI
;
A
#
# COMPACT_ATOMS: atom_id res chain seq x y z
N MET A 1 45.96 -84.86 13.02
CA MET A 1 45.38 -83.61 12.46
C MET A 1 43.88 -83.55 12.79
N LYS A 2 43.48 -82.94 13.91
CA LYS A 2 42.08 -82.53 14.23
C LYS A 2 42.04 -81.98 15.67
N SER A 3 42.64 -80.81 15.91
CA SER A 3 42.59 -80.13 17.23
C SER A 3 42.88 -78.63 17.14
N SER A 4 42.45 -77.96 16.06
CA SER A 4 42.70 -76.51 15.87
C SER A 4 41.59 -75.79 15.10
N LEU A 5 40.33 -76.24 15.23
CA LEU A 5 39.19 -75.63 14.53
C LEU A 5 37.93 -75.49 15.41
N TYR A 6 38.04 -75.69 16.72
CA TYR A 6 36.90 -75.62 17.64
C TYR A 6 36.85 -74.35 18.52
N GLU A 7 37.95 -73.58 18.61
CA GLU A 7 37.98 -72.34 19.42
C GLU A 7 37.66 -71.06 18.63
N SER A 8 37.70 -71.07 17.29
CA SER A 8 37.37 -69.90 16.46
C SER A 8 35.86 -69.72 16.20
N GLY A 9 35.03 -70.72 16.56
CA GLY A 9 33.57 -70.69 16.32
C GLY A 9 32.75 -70.07 17.46
N ILE A 10 33.29 -70.02 18.68
CA ILE A 10 32.55 -69.54 19.86
C ILE A 10 32.71 -68.03 20.05
N LEU A 11 33.83 -67.44 19.61
CA LEU A 11 34.05 -65.98 19.67
C LEU A 11 33.23 -65.18 18.65
N LEU A 12 32.86 -65.79 17.50
CA LEU A 12 32.01 -65.15 16.49
C LEU A 12 30.50 -65.18 16.85
N ALA A 13 30.06 -66.15 17.67
CA ALA A 13 28.67 -66.23 18.11
C ALA A 13 28.33 -65.24 19.24
N VAL A 14 29.30 -64.87 20.08
CA VAL A 14 29.09 -63.91 21.18
C VAL A 14 29.12 -62.45 20.69
N PHE A 15 29.85 -62.15 19.60
CA PHE A 15 29.84 -60.81 18.99
C PHE A 15 28.58 -60.50 18.16
N ALA A 16 27.84 -61.52 17.71
CA ALA A 16 26.61 -61.36 16.93
C ALA A 16 25.36 -61.08 17.79
N ILE A 17 25.41 -61.34 19.10
CA ILE A 17 24.26 -61.15 20.02
C ILE A 17 24.20 -59.73 20.61
N PHE A 18 25.29 -58.96 20.55
CA PHE A 18 25.34 -57.57 21.04
C PHE A 18 25.12 -56.48 19.97
N PHE A 19 24.89 -56.86 18.70
CA PHE A 19 24.63 -55.92 17.59
C PHE A 19 23.26 -56.13 16.91
N THR A 20 22.26 -56.61 17.65
CA THR A 20 20.86 -56.25 17.33
C THR A 20 20.50 -54.98 18.09
N SER A 21 21.21 -53.89 17.75
CA SER A 21 20.65 -52.57 17.93
C SER A 21 19.32 -52.58 17.16
N SER A 22 18.25 -52.36 17.91
CA SER A 22 16.94 -52.01 17.41
C SER A 22 17.07 -51.11 16.18
N VAL A 23 16.91 -51.69 15.00
CA VAL A 23 16.53 -50.93 13.82
C VAL A 23 15.21 -50.26 14.23
N PRO A 24 15.15 -48.92 14.35
CA PRO A 24 13.87 -48.30 14.61
C PRO A 24 12.99 -48.68 13.43
N LEU A 25 11.90 -49.40 13.73
CA LEU A 25 10.80 -49.56 12.78
C LEU A 25 10.50 -48.16 12.26
N CYS A 26 10.75 -47.90 10.98
CA CYS A 26 10.31 -46.68 10.35
C CYS A 26 8.77 -46.74 10.40
N SER A 27 8.18 -46.14 11.43
CA SER A 27 6.74 -46.10 11.62
C SER A 27 6.18 -45.25 10.48
N SER A 28 5.64 -45.92 9.45
CA SER A 28 4.94 -45.26 8.36
C SER A 28 3.85 -44.35 8.96
N LYS A 29 3.85 -43.08 8.57
CA LYS A 29 2.84 -42.11 9.04
C LYS A 29 1.44 -42.60 8.68
N GLN A 30 0.51 -42.48 9.60
CA GLN A 30 -0.88 -42.91 9.37
C GLN A 30 -1.63 -41.86 8.55
N PRO A 31 -2.36 -42.24 7.48
CA PRO A 31 -3.06 -41.29 6.63
C PRO A 31 -4.31 -40.73 7.33
N LEU A 32 -4.43 -39.40 7.34
CA LEU A 32 -5.60 -38.67 7.81
C LEU A 32 -6.25 -37.95 6.63
N TYR A 33 -7.40 -38.45 6.18
CA TYR A 33 -8.09 -37.88 5.03
C TYR A 33 -8.97 -36.69 5.43
N ILE A 34 -8.74 -35.57 4.74
CA ILE A 34 -9.53 -34.33 4.85
C ILE A 34 -10.22 -34.09 3.52
N GLY A 35 -11.55 -34.00 3.53
CA GLY A 35 -12.34 -33.72 2.34
C GLY A 35 -12.17 -32.27 1.89
N CYS A 36 -12.11 -32.01 0.59
CA CYS A 36 -12.03 -30.67 0.05
C CYS A 36 -13.06 -30.49 -1.07
N ILE A 37 -14.03 -29.60 -0.86
CA ILE A 37 -15.14 -29.38 -1.80
C ILE A 37 -15.07 -27.97 -2.38
N SER A 38 -14.75 -27.88 -3.67
CA SER A 38 -14.59 -26.61 -4.40
C SER A 38 -15.17 -26.70 -5.82
N PRO A 39 -15.64 -25.59 -6.45
CA PRO A 39 -15.99 -25.61 -7.87
C PRO A 39 -14.71 -25.54 -8.74
N MET A 40 -14.24 -26.69 -9.21
CA MET A 40 -13.02 -26.79 -10.01
C MET A 40 -13.27 -26.70 -11.52
N THR A 41 -14.50 -27.01 -11.95
CA THR A 41 -14.98 -26.87 -13.32
C THR A 41 -16.27 -26.03 -13.41
N GLY A 42 -16.64 -25.63 -14.63
CA GLY A 42 -17.83 -24.81 -14.90
C GLY A 42 -17.63 -23.31 -14.66
N LYS A 43 -18.73 -22.55 -14.53
CA LYS A 43 -18.73 -21.07 -14.46
C LYS A 43 -17.97 -20.47 -13.26
N SER A 44 -17.66 -21.29 -12.24
CA SER A 44 -17.00 -20.86 -11.00
C SER A 44 -15.54 -21.33 -10.91
N ASP A 45 -14.99 -21.92 -11.97
CA ASP A 45 -13.62 -22.46 -11.97
C ASP A 45 -12.55 -21.39 -11.76
N TRP A 46 -12.79 -20.16 -12.24
CA TRP A 46 -11.85 -19.03 -12.21
C TRP A 46 -11.39 -18.64 -10.81
N TRP A 47 -12.22 -18.91 -9.79
CA TRP A 47 -11.87 -18.69 -8.38
C TRP A 47 -11.82 -19.99 -7.57
N GLY A 48 -12.52 -21.06 -7.97
CA GLY A 48 -12.58 -22.29 -7.20
C GLY A 48 -11.42 -23.27 -7.44
N ARG A 49 -10.83 -23.30 -8.64
CA ARG A 49 -9.79 -24.29 -8.99
C ARG A 49 -8.53 -24.18 -8.15
N GLY A 50 -8.12 -22.97 -7.78
CA GLY A 50 -6.90 -22.73 -7.00
C GLY A 50 -7.03 -23.00 -5.49
N ILE A 51 -8.25 -23.13 -4.96
CA ILE A 51 -8.51 -23.38 -3.52
C ILE A 51 -7.87 -24.69 -3.04
N PRO A 52 -8.16 -25.86 -3.65
CA PRO A 52 -7.55 -27.12 -3.23
C PRO A 52 -6.03 -27.12 -3.39
N VAL A 53 -5.50 -26.43 -4.41
CA VAL A 53 -4.06 -26.33 -4.65
C VAL A 53 -3.34 -25.61 -3.51
N ALA A 54 -3.93 -24.52 -3.00
CA ALA A 54 -3.38 -23.80 -1.85
C ALA A 54 -3.43 -24.63 -0.57
N ALA A 55 -4.50 -25.39 -0.35
CA ALA A 55 -4.62 -26.30 0.78
C ALA A 55 -3.63 -27.48 0.69
N GLU A 56 -3.43 -28.03 -0.51
CA GLU A 56 -2.47 -29.09 -0.79
C GLU A 56 -1.03 -28.63 -0.52
N MET A 57 -0.67 -27.43 -1.00
CA MET A 57 0.63 -26.81 -0.70
C MET A 57 0.85 -26.70 0.82
N ALA A 58 -0.16 -26.29 1.60
CA ALA A 58 -0.04 -26.22 3.05
C ALA A 58 0.19 -27.61 3.67
N PHE A 59 -0.56 -28.63 3.23
CA PHE A 59 -0.41 -29.99 3.74
C PHE A 59 0.96 -30.58 3.42
N ASP A 60 1.50 -30.36 2.22
CA ASP A 60 2.86 -30.78 1.87
C ASP A 60 3.90 -30.15 2.81
N MET A 61 3.74 -28.84 3.10
CA MET A 61 4.61 -28.14 4.05
C MET A 61 4.50 -28.71 5.46
N ILE A 62 3.28 -29.01 5.93
CA ILE A 62 3.02 -29.55 7.27
C ILE A 62 3.55 -30.97 7.39
N ASN A 63 3.31 -31.82 6.40
CA ASN A 63 3.74 -33.22 6.39
C ASN A 63 5.28 -33.35 6.40
N ASN A 64 5.99 -32.37 5.85
CA ASN A 64 7.45 -32.28 5.87
C ASN A 64 8.00 -31.74 7.22
N GLN A 65 7.15 -31.22 8.10
CA GLN A 65 7.58 -30.78 9.44
C GLN A 65 7.51 -31.92 10.46
N SER A 66 8.49 -31.97 11.36
CA SER A 66 8.58 -32.99 12.42
C SER A 66 7.95 -32.58 13.75
N ASN A 67 7.37 -31.38 13.86
CA ASN A 67 6.80 -30.85 15.11
C ASN A 67 5.27 -30.95 15.19
N ILE A 68 4.58 -31.05 14.06
CA ILE A 68 3.12 -31.09 13.95
C ILE A 68 2.73 -32.46 13.40
N LEU A 69 1.80 -33.16 14.08
CA LEU A 69 1.25 -34.43 13.60
C LEU A 69 2.33 -35.46 13.24
N LYS A 70 3.29 -35.69 14.14
CA LYS A 70 4.48 -36.56 13.92
C LYS A 70 4.15 -37.93 13.33
N ASP A 71 3.10 -38.56 13.84
CA ASP A 71 2.71 -39.93 13.52
C ASP A 71 1.70 -40.01 12.36
N TYR A 72 1.36 -38.87 11.75
CA TYR A 72 0.27 -38.76 10.78
C TYR A 72 0.65 -37.99 9.53
N GLU A 73 0.00 -38.34 8.43
CA GLU A 73 0.11 -37.67 7.15
C GLU A 73 -1.26 -37.12 6.74
N LEU A 74 -1.35 -35.80 6.53
CA LEU A 74 -2.58 -35.17 6.06
C LEU A 74 -2.74 -35.40 4.56
N ILE A 75 -3.86 -35.98 4.15
CA ILE A 75 -4.20 -36.26 2.75
C ILE A 75 -5.45 -35.49 2.36
N LEU A 76 -5.35 -34.65 1.33
CA LEU A 76 -6.46 -33.83 0.84
C LEU A 76 -7.26 -34.57 -0.25
N LEU A 77 -8.53 -34.89 0.02
CA LEU A 77 -9.43 -35.49 -0.96
C LEU A 77 -10.20 -34.40 -1.72
N LYS A 78 -9.72 -34.09 -2.93
CA LYS A 78 -10.24 -33.01 -3.79
C LYS A 78 -11.49 -33.48 -4.55
N ASN A 79 -12.63 -32.82 -4.35
CA ASN A 79 -13.90 -33.15 -5.00
C ASN A 79 -14.56 -31.92 -5.65
N ASP A 80 -14.99 -32.07 -6.91
CA ASP A 80 -15.57 -30.98 -7.70
C ASP A 80 -17.09 -30.90 -7.50
N SER A 81 -17.54 -29.80 -6.90
CA SER A 81 -18.98 -29.52 -6.74
C SER A 81 -19.61 -28.80 -7.92
N LYS A 82 -18.82 -28.23 -8.84
CA LYS A 82 -19.25 -27.26 -9.87
C LYS A 82 -20.04 -26.06 -9.33
N GLY A 83 -20.09 -25.89 -8.01
CA GLY A 83 -20.93 -24.91 -7.32
C GLY A 83 -22.40 -25.31 -7.18
N GLU A 84 -22.75 -26.56 -7.49
CA GLU A 84 -24.11 -27.08 -7.45
C GLU A 84 -24.42 -27.77 -6.13
N THR A 85 -25.57 -27.45 -5.54
CA THR A 85 -25.97 -27.98 -4.22
C THR A 85 -26.14 -29.49 -4.24
N GLY A 86 -26.77 -30.05 -5.27
CA GLY A 86 -27.00 -31.49 -5.40
C GLY A 86 -25.71 -32.30 -5.47
N LEU A 87 -24.75 -31.87 -6.30
CA LEU A 87 -23.44 -32.51 -6.40
C LEU A 87 -22.66 -32.43 -5.08
N GLY A 88 -22.72 -31.30 -4.38
CA GLY A 88 -22.12 -31.17 -3.05
C GLY A 88 -22.67 -32.18 -2.03
N ASN A 89 -23.98 -32.40 -2.03
CA ASN A 89 -24.61 -33.40 -1.16
C ASN A 89 -24.31 -34.85 -1.62
N ARG A 90 -24.17 -35.10 -2.93
CA ARG A 90 -23.70 -36.41 -3.41
C ARG A 90 -22.30 -36.73 -2.86
N ILE A 91 -21.39 -35.75 -2.90
CA ILE A 91 -20.04 -35.89 -2.33
C ILE A 91 -20.09 -36.12 -0.81
N LEU A 92 -21.00 -35.46 -0.08
CA LEU A 92 -21.23 -35.74 1.34
C LEU A 92 -21.54 -37.22 1.56
N PHE A 93 -22.50 -37.77 0.83
CA PHE A 93 -22.86 -39.19 0.96
C PHE A 93 -21.70 -40.12 0.57
N ASP A 94 -20.90 -39.77 -0.45
CA ASP A 94 -19.69 -40.52 -0.81
C ASP A 94 -18.69 -40.58 0.36
N TYR A 95 -18.49 -39.46 1.08
CA TYR A 95 -17.63 -39.43 2.28
C TYR A 95 -18.18 -40.27 3.42
N LEU A 96 -19.48 -40.17 3.70
CA LEU A 96 -20.14 -40.92 4.77
C LEU A 96 -20.14 -42.43 4.52
N ASN A 97 -20.33 -42.85 3.26
CA ASN A 97 -20.33 -44.25 2.88
C ASN A 97 -18.93 -44.88 2.99
N LYS A 98 -17.89 -44.17 2.55
CA LYS A 98 -16.50 -44.62 2.64
C LYS A 98 -15.93 -44.50 4.05
N LYS A 99 -16.56 -43.69 4.93
CA LYS A 99 -16.15 -43.36 6.30
C LYS A 99 -14.73 -42.79 6.46
N GLN A 100 -14.06 -42.43 5.36
CA GLN A 100 -12.63 -42.07 5.38
C GLN A 100 -12.36 -40.62 5.85
N VAL A 101 -13.33 -39.70 5.77
CA VAL A 101 -13.08 -38.24 5.91
C VAL A 101 -13.31 -37.70 7.33
N MET A 102 -12.26 -37.27 8.01
CA MET A 102 -12.41 -36.75 9.38
C MET A 102 -13.05 -35.36 9.45
N MET A 103 -12.62 -34.46 8.56
CA MET A 103 -13.07 -33.07 8.50
C MET A 103 -13.16 -32.63 7.04
N VAL A 104 -13.89 -31.54 6.81
CA VAL A 104 -14.04 -30.98 5.46
C VAL A 104 -13.51 -29.56 5.40
N LEU A 105 -12.55 -29.32 4.51
CA LEU A 105 -12.17 -28.00 4.03
C LEU A 105 -13.17 -27.58 2.95
N GLY A 106 -14.06 -26.64 3.28
CA GLY A 106 -15.21 -26.25 2.45
C GLY A 106 -16.55 -26.71 3.04
N PRO A 107 -17.62 -26.80 2.23
CA PRO A 107 -17.68 -26.42 0.83
C PRO A 107 -17.35 -24.94 0.58
N ALA A 108 -16.80 -24.65 -0.59
CA ALA A 108 -16.38 -23.31 -0.97
C ALA A 108 -17.56 -22.34 -1.22
N ARG A 109 -18.57 -22.78 -1.97
CA ARG A 109 -19.70 -21.91 -2.35
C ARG A 109 -20.77 -21.89 -1.25
N SER A 110 -21.27 -20.70 -0.93
CA SER A 110 -22.23 -20.48 0.18
C SER A 110 -23.51 -21.33 0.10
N ASN A 111 -24.11 -21.51 -1.07
CA ASN A 111 -25.31 -22.35 -1.24
C ASN A 111 -25.02 -23.83 -0.94
N VAL A 112 -23.89 -24.33 -1.44
CA VAL A 112 -23.44 -25.70 -1.19
C VAL A 112 -23.12 -25.87 0.29
N ALA A 113 -22.38 -24.93 0.89
CA ALA A 113 -22.02 -24.97 2.30
C ALA A 113 -23.25 -24.96 3.22
N ARG A 114 -24.31 -24.21 2.90
CA ARG A 114 -25.56 -24.19 3.67
C ARG A 114 -26.24 -25.55 3.68
N SER A 115 -26.46 -26.15 2.51
CA SER A 115 -27.12 -27.46 2.41
C SER A 115 -26.27 -28.57 3.04
N PHE A 116 -24.97 -28.55 2.76
CA PHE A 116 -24.02 -29.51 3.30
C PHE A 116 -23.95 -29.43 4.82
N ALA A 117 -23.83 -28.24 5.42
CA ALA A 117 -23.78 -28.05 6.87
C ALA A 117 -25.09 -28.40 7.58
N ASP A 118 -26.24 -28.17 6.92
CA ASP A 118 -27.54 -28.54 7.49
C ASP A 118 -27.73 -30.05 7.55
N THR A 119 -27.12 -30.78 6.62
CA THR A 119 -27.18 -32.24 6.53
C THR A 119 -26.09 -32.91 7.37
N SER A 120 -24.84 -32.44 7.25
CA SER A 120 -23.67 -33.04 7.88
C SER A 120 -23.67 -33.00 9.41
N LYS A 121 -24.49 -32.11 10.01
CA LYS A 121 -24.64 -31.99 11.46
C LYS A 121 -25.14 -33.27 12.15
N TYR A 122 -25.89 -34.11 11.42
CA TYR A 122 -26.37 -35.41 11.95
C TYR A 122 -25.25 -36.44 12.07
N TRP A 123 -24.13 -36.25 11.37
CA TRP A 123 -22.89 -37.02 11.48
C TRP A 123 -21.77 -36.24 12.18
N GLN A 124 -22.14 -35.15 12.86
CA GLN A 124 -21.26 -34.28 13.64
C GLN A 124 -19.99 -33.83 12.88
N MET A 125 -20.08 -33.71 11.56
CA MET A 125 -18.91 -33.46 10.74
C MET A 125 -18.48 -31.99 10.84
N VAL A 126 -17.24 -31.79 11.28
CA VAL A 126 -16.64 -30.45 11.40
C VAL A 126 -16.16 -29.99 10.04
N GLN A 127 -16.55 -28.77 9.68
CA GLN A 127 -16.18 -28.18 8.41
C GLN A 127 -15.62 -26.77 8.57
N ILE A 128 -14.54 -26.47 7.86
CA ILE A 128 -13.89 -25.17 7.82
C ILE A 128 -13.93 -24.66 6.38
N SER A 129 -14.83 -23.71 6.09
CA SER A 129 -14.91 -23.12 4.75
C SER A 129 -13.91 -21.98 4.60
N ALA A 130 -13.15 -22.00 3.51
CA ALA A 130 -12.23 -20.93 3.15
C ALA A 130 -12.91 -19.77 2.39
N THR A 131 -14.16 -19.92 1.95
CA THR A 131 -14.78 -18.97 0.99
C THR A 131 -16.28 -18.75 1.15
N ALA A 132 -16.99 -19.52 1.97
CA ALA A 132 -18.43 -19.33 2.17
C ALA A 132 -18.71 -18.12 3.07
N THR A 133 -19.10 -16.99 2.47
CA THR A 133 -19.31 -15.70 3.15
C THR A 133 -20.72 -15.50 3.72
N SER A 134 -21.69 -16.39 3.43
CA SER A 134 -23.08 -16.19 3.85
C SER A 134 -23.23 -15.99 5.36
N GLY A 135 -24.00 -14.98 5.77
CA GLY A 135 -24.29 -14.70 7.19
C GLY A 135 -25.16 -15.77 7.86
N PHE A 136 -25.92 -16.56 7.10
CA PHE A 136 -26.74 -17.65 7.65
C PHE A 136 -25.90 -18.71 8.34
N LEU A 137 -24.70 -18.98 7.81
CA LEU A 137 -23.76 -19.99 8.33
C LEU A 137 -23.22 -19.65 9.73
N SER A 138 -23.39 -18.41 10.18
CA SER A 138 -23.08 -17.97 11.55
C SER A 138 -24.10 -18.48 12.60
N ARG A 139 -25.28 -18.97 12.17
CA ARG A 139 -26.36 -19.43 13.08
C ARG A 139 -26.03 -20.81 13.66
N LYS A 140 -25.48 -20.87 14.87
CA LYS A 140 -25.03 -22.13 15.50
C LYS A 140 -26.13 -23.08 15.96
N LYS A 141 -27.38 -22.60 16.06
CA LYS A 141 -28.53 -23.49 16.24
C LYS A 141 -28.75 -24.39 15.03
N THR A 142 -28.54 -23.85 13.82
CA THR A 142 -28.72 -24.58 12.55
C THR A 142 -27.42 -25.28 12.12
N TYR A 143 -26.29 -24.57 12.21
CA TYR A 143 -24.97 -25.01 11.73
C TYR A 143 -23.96 -25.13 12.87
N PRO A 144 -24.12 -26.12 13.77
CA PRO A 144 -23.30 -26.22 14.99
C PRO A 144 -21.82 -26.52 14.72
N TYR A 145 -21.49 -27.20 13.61
CA TYR A 145 -20.13 -27.66 13.27
C TYR A 145 -19.48 -26.89 12.11
N PHE A 146 -20.13 -25.83 11.64
CA PHE A 146 -19.59 -24.96 10.59
C PHE A 146 -18.64 -23.91 11.18
N LEU A 147 -17.47 -23.75 10.56
CA LEU A 147 -16.46 -22.74 10.88
C LEU A 147 -15.92 -22.17 9.55
N ARG A 148 -15.23 -21.02 9.57
CA ARG A 148 -14.61 -20.47 8.36
C ARG A 148 -13.41 -19.56 8.62
N THR A 149 -12.47 -19.55 7.69
CA THR A 149 -11.30 -18.65 7.67
C THR A 149 -11.50 -17.40 6.82
N ILE A 150 -12.57 -17.32 6.03
CA ILE A 150 -13.00 -16.06 5.41
C ILE A 150 -13.90 -15.29 6.39
N PRO A 151 -13.82 -13.95 6.44
CA PRO A 151 -14.76 -13.15 7.20
C PRO A 151 -16.20 -13.33 6.70
N SER A 152 -17.15 -13.22 7.62
CA SER A 152 -18.57 -13.24 7.27
C SER A 152 -18.96 -11.99 6.49
N ALA A 153 -19.93 -12.10 5.57
CA ALA A 153 -20.57 -10.93 4.98
C ALA A 153 -21.20 -10.03 6.06
N SER A 154 -21.62 -10.61 7.19
CA SER A 154 -22.13 -9.87 8.34
C SER A 154 -21.08 -9.01 9.05
N ALA A 155 -19.79 -9.32 8.93
CA ALA A 155 -18.69 -8.50 9.45
C ALA A 155 -18.40 -7.28 8.56
N MET A 156 -18.70 -7.35 7.25
CA MET A 156 -18.63 -6.20 6.34
C MET A 156 -19.59 -5.08 6.76
N ARG A 157 -20.77 -5.43 7.27
CA ARG A 157 -21.71 -4.49 7.89
C ARG A 157 -21.08 -3.76 9.08
N THR A 158 -20.31 -4.44 9.91
CA THR A 158 -19.61 -3.79 11.04
C THR A 158 -18.63 -2.75 10.52
N SER A 159 -17.89 -3.05 9.45
CA SER A 159 -17.00 -2.10 8.78
C SER A 159 -17.74 -0.89 8.21
N PHE A 160 -18.93 -1.09 7.61
CA PHE A 160 -19.76 0.04 7.17
C PHE A 160 -20.17 0.93 8.32
N ILE A 161 -20.66 0.34 9.42
CA ILE A 161 -21.14 1.08 10.58
C ILE A 161 -19.99 1.87 11.21
N ALA A 162 -18.80 1.27 11.32
CA ALA A 162 -17.61 1.95 11.81
C ALA A 162 -17.22 3.14 10.91
N LEU A 163 -17.30 2.96 9.59
CA LEU A 163 -17.06 4.03 8.61
C LEU A 163 -18.10 5.16 8.72
N ALA A 164 -19.38 4.81 8.78
CA ALA A 164 -20.49 5.75 8.92
C ALA A 164 -20.35 6.57 10.21
N LYS A 165 -20.02 5.92 11.33
CA LYS A 165 -19.73 6.60 12.61
C LYS A 165 -18.54 7.54 12.49
N LYS A 166 -17.45 7.11 11.82
CA LYS A 166 -16.25 7.94 11.63
C LYS A 166 -16.53 9.23 10.87
N PHE A 167 -17.47 9.21 9.92
CA PHE A 167 -17.88 10.37 9.13
C PHE A 167 -19.14 11.08 9.64
N GLY A 168 -19.74 10.63 10.74
CA GLY A 168 -20.95 11.24 11.31
C GLY A 168 -22.21 11.04 10.47
N TRP A 169 -22.30 9.97 9.67
CA TRP A 169 -23.48 9.68 8.87
C TRP A 169 -24.63 9.18 9.74
N THR A 170 -25.77 9.86 9.69
CA THR A 170 -26.97 9.57 10.50
C THR A 170 -28.14 9.01 9.68
N ARG A 171 -28.08 9.10 8.35
CA ARG A 171 -29.13 8.61 7.43
C ARG A 171 -28.50 7.74 6.34
N VAL A 172 -29.10 6.57 6.09
CA VAL A 172 -28.64 5.59 5.09
C VAL A 172 -29.85 5.07 4.32
N SER A 173 -29.71 4.91 3.00
CA SER A 173 -30.68 4.20 2.16
C SER A 173 -30.07 2.90 1.65
N ILE A 174 -30.89 1.86 1.56
CA ILE A 174 -30.48 0.50 1.25
C ILE A 174 -31.18 0.07 -0.04
N LEU A 175 -30.37 -0.25 -1.06
CA LEU A 175 -30.83 -0.92 -2.26
C LEU A 175 -30.24 -2.33 -2.28
N PHE A 176 -31.09 -3.35 -2.49
CA PHE A 176 -30.64 -4.74 -2.58
C PHE A 176 -31.36 -5.46 -3.72
N TYR A 177 -30.68 -6.43 -4.31
CA TYR A 177 -31.25 -7.33 -5.30
C TYR A 177 -31.51 -8.69 -4.66
N TYR A 178 -32.75 -9.17 -4.74
CA TYR A 178 -33.13 -10.45 -4.16
C TYR A 178 -32.61 -11.59 -5.03
N ARG A 179 -31.50 -12.19 -4.61
CA ARG A 179 -31.10 -13.54 -4.99
C ARG A 179 -31.04 -14.34 -3.69
N GLU A 180 -31.62 -15.53 -3.65
CA GLU A 180 -31.76 -16.42 -2.47
C GLU A 180 -30.46 -16.65 -1.63
N MET A 181 -29.32 -16.20 -2.14
CA MET A 181 -28.01 -16.29 -1.49
C MET A 181 -27.75 -15.17 -0.46
N GLN A 182 -28.56 -14.11 -0.38
CA GLN A 182 -28.26 -12.92 0.42
C GLN A 182 -29.53 -12.21 0.95
N VAL A 183 -30.06 -12.67 2.09
CA VAL A 183 -31.06 -11.93 2.90
C VAL A 183 -30.45 -11.84 4.30
N GLU A 184 -29.96 -10.69 4.76
CA GLU A 184 -30.70 -9.70 5.56
C GLU A 184 -30.09 -8.28 5.47
N TYR A 185 -29.08 -8.03 4.62
CA TYR A 185 -28.31 -6.78 4.70
C TYR A 185 -28.02 -6.15 3.34
N ALA A 186 -28.16 -4.83 3.30
CA ALA A 186 -27.69 -3.95 2.24
C ALA A 186 -26.22 -4.22 1.91
N TRP A 187 -25.91 -4.30 0.62
CA TRP A 187 -24.52 -4.22 0.18
C TRP A 187 -24.13 -2.75 0.04
N ILE A 188 -23.02 -2.37 0.69
CA ILE A 188 -22.12 -1.42 0.05
C ILE A 188 -21.55 -2.17 -1.15
N ILE A 189 -21.52 -1.55 -2.34
CA ILE A 189 -21.13 -2.19 -3.61
C ILE A 189 -19.91 -3.10 -3.41
N ASN A 190 -20.15 -4.41 -3.28
CA ASN A 190 -19.11 -5.41 -3.13
C ASN A 190 -19.03 -6.21 -4.42
N THR A 191 -18.39 -5.61 -5.42
CA THR A 191 -17.86 -6.32 -6.57
C THR A 191 -16.58 -5.62 -7.01
N PRO A 192 -15.46 -5.77 -6.30
CA PRO A 192 -14.17 -5.57 -6.95
C PRO A 192 -14.05 -6.64 -8.04
N ASP A 193 -14.50 -6.29 -9.25
CA ASP A 193 -14.18 -7.05 -10.43
C ASP A 193 -12.73 -6.74 -10.79
N LYS A 194 -11.92 -7.78 -11.00
CA LYS A 194 -10.54 -7.66 -11.50
C LYS A 194 -10.46 -6.79 -12.78
N ASN A 195 -11.52 -6.80 -13.58
CA ASN A 195 -11.63 -6.06 -14.83
C ASN A 195 -12.38 -4.72 -14.69
N GLY A 196 -12.82 -4.34 -13.49
CA GLY A 196 -13.54 -3.09 -13.22
C GLY A 196 -14.93 -3.06 -13.86
N TRP A 197 -15.99 -3.33 -13.09
CA TRP A 197 -17.35 -3.31 -13.65
C TRP A 197 -17.79 -1.94 -14.16
N TRP A 198 -17.19 -0.88 -13.65
CA TRP A 198 -17.41 0.49 -14.06
C TRP A 198 -16.71 0.88 -15.37
N ASN A 199 -15.85 0.02 -15.93
CA ASN A 199 -15.02 0.29 -17.11
C ASN A 199 -15.32 -0.70 -18.26
N ARG A 200 -16.62 -0.89 -18.56
CA ARG A 200 -17.10 -1.67 -19.71
C ARG A 200 -18.50 -1.26 -20.13
N THR A 201 -18.92 -1.68 -21.33
CA THR A 201 -20.29 -1.52 -21.85
C THR A 201 -21.18 -2.71 -21.48
N TYR A 202 -22.49 -2.45 -21.38
CA TYR A 202 -23.49 -3.47 -21.11
C TYR A 202 -24.52 -3.48 -22.24
N PRO A 203 -24.69 -4.60 -22.99
CA PRO A 203 -25.59 -4.65 -24.14
C PRO A 203 -27.06 -4.32 -23.83
N SER A 204 -27.48 -4.58 -22.59
CA SER A 204 -28.84 -4.29 -22.10
C SER A 204 -29.03 -2.83 -21.65
N LEU A 205 -27.97 -2.04 -21.58
CA LEU A 205 -28.02 -0.64 -21.16
C LEU A 205 -27.73 0.27 -22.36
N LYS A 206 -28.47 1.38 -22.46
CA LYS A 206 -28.23 2.42 -23.48
C LYS A 206 -27.09 3.39 -23.11
N CYS A 207 -26.32 3.08 -22.07
CA CYS A 207 -25.26 3.95 -21.56
C CYS A 207 -23.91 3.59 -22.18
N THR A 208 -23.12 4.60 -22.49
CA THR A 208 -21.72 4.45 -22.91
C THR A 208 -20.82 4.10 -21.73
N GLU A 209 -19.63 3.53 -22.01
CA GLU A 209 -18.64 3.23 -20.98
C GLU A 209 -18.28 4.48 -20.15
N LYS A 210 -18.05 5.61 -20.83
CA LYS A 210 -17.70 6.88 -20.17
C LYS A 210 -18.78 7.35 -19.20
N GLU A 211 -20.06 7.23 -19.58
CA GLU A 211 -21.20 7.58 -18.71
C GLU A 211 -21.26 6.67 -17.48
N ILE A 212 -21.04 5.36 -17.66
CA ILE A 212 -21.02 4.40 -16.56
C ILE A 212 -19.86 4.71 -15.61
N THR A 213 -18.67 5.01 -16.14
CA THR A 213 -17.52 5.28 -15.28
C THR A 213 -17.65 6.61 -14.56
N GLU A 214 -18.19 7.64 -15.20
CA GLU A 214 -18.49 8.92 -14.57
C GLU A 214 -19.52 8.74 -13.44
N ALA A 215 -20.54 7.91 -13.64
CA ALA A 215 -21.53 7.58 -12.62
C ALA A 215 -20.95 6.77 -11.44
N ALA A 216 -19.95 5.92 -11.70
CA ALA A 216 -19.30 5.11 -10.67
C ALA A 216 -18.20 5.85 -9.89
N GLN A 217 -17.77 7.03 -10.35
CA GLN A 217 -16.71 7.80 -9.72
C GLN A 217 -17.02 8.08 -8.25
N HIS A 218 -16.01 7.92 -7.39
CA HIS A 218 -16.09 8.08 -5.93
C HIS A 218 -16.92 7.02 -5.18
N ALA A 219 -17.43 5.99 -5.86
CA ALA A 219 -18.06 4.85 -5.18
C ALA A 219 -17.07 4.23 -4.18
N ILE A 220 -17.57 3.99 -2.96
CA ILE A 220 -16.83 3.34 -1.88
C ILE A 220 -17.19 1.86 -1.90
N MET A 221 -16.18 1.00 -1.83
CA MET A 221 -16.33 -0.45 -1.74
C MET A 221 -15.62 -0.95 -0.50
N ILE A 222 -16.20 -1.94 0.18
CA ILE A 222 -15.55 -2.64 1.28
C ILE A 222 -15.36 -4.09 0.85
N SER A 223 -14.12 -4.57 0.90
CA SER A 223 -13.78 -5.95 0.54
C SER A 223 -12.96 -6.60 1.64
N ASP A 224 -13.03 -7.92 1.75
CA ASP A 224 -12.07 -8.69 2.53
C ASP A 224 -10.67 -8.56 1.93
N MET A 225 -9.66 -8.63 2.80
CA MET A 225 -8.27 -8.69 2.37
C MET A 225 -7.84 -10.14 2.20
N SER A 226 -7.55 -10.53 0.97
CA SER A 226 -7.06 -11.86 0.63
C SER A 226 -5.59 -12.09 1.01
N ILE A 227 -4.85 -11.06 1.42
CA ILE A 227 -3.43 -11.16 1.78
C ILE A 227 -3.12 -10.23 2.95
N GLY A 228 -2.23 -10.67 3.85
CA GLY A 228 -1.76 -9.85 4.97
C GLY A 228 -0.99 -8.61 4.49
N GLN A 229 -1.20 -7.46 5.14
CA GLN A 229 -0.49 -6.21 4.78
C GLN A 229 0.90 -6.10 5.40
N GLN A 230 1.16 -6.83 6.48
CA GLN A 230 2.44 -6.80 7.17
C GLN A 230 3.34 -7.89 6.60
N ASN A 231 4.58 -7.54 6.23
CA ASN A 231 5.60 -8.49 5.81
C ASN A 231 6.25 -9.20 7.00
N THR A 232 5.41 -9.71 7.90
CA THR A 232 5.80 -10.55 9.02
C THR A 232 5.74 -12.01 8.61
N THR A 233 6.76 -12.76 8.99
CA THR A 233 6.82 -14.21 8.76
C THR A 233 5.72 -14.93 9.56
N GLY A 234 4.90 -15.72 8.87
CA GLY A 234 3.82 -16.51 9.48
C GLY A 234 4.27 -17.88 9.98
N ILE A 235 3.30 -18.70 10.41
CA ILE A 235 3.52 -20.08 10.90
C ILE A 235 4.21 -20.98 9.87
N SER A 236 3.97 -20.73 8.59
CA SER A 236 4.59 -21.43 7.46
C SER A 236 6.05 -21.04 7.21
N ARG A 237 6.61 -20.11 8.00
CA ARG A 237 7.91 -19.46 7.78
C ARG A 237 8.00 -18.65 6.49
N LEU A 238 6.86 -18.25 5.93
CA LEU A 238 6.76 -17.39 4.75
C LEU A 238 6.17 -16.03 5.13
N THR A 239 6.65 -14.98 4.49
CA THR A 239 5.95 -13.69 4.41
C THR A 239 4.78 -13.79 3.40
N PRO A 240 3.79 -12.87 3.45
CA PRO A 240 2.68 -12.90 2.50
C PRO A 240 3.12 -12.79 1.02
N ASP A 241 4.15 -11.98 0.74
CA ASP A 241 4.71 -11.82 -0.62
C ASP A 241 5.44 -13.08 -1.11
N GLU A 242 6.22 -13.72 -0.24
CA GLU A 242 6.88 -15.00 -0.54
C GLU A 242 5.86 -16.11 -0.77
N PHE A 243 4.83 -16.18 0.07
CA PHE A 243 3.72 -17.12 -0.10
C PHE A 243 3.05 -16.95 -1.46
N LEU A 244 2.72 -15.73 -1.89
CA LEU A 244 2.11 -15.50 -3.20
C LEU A 244 3.01 -15.96 -4.35
N THR A 245 4.32 -15.78 -4.21
CA THR A 245 5.30 -16.21 -5.23
C THR A 245 5.36 -17.73 -5.30
N GLN A 246 5.49 -18.41 -4.17
CA GLN A 246 5.51 -19.87 -4.11
C GLN A 246 4.18 -20.49 -4.53
N TYR A 247 3.05 -19.91 -4.14
CA TYR A 247 1.72 -20.39 -4.54
C TYR A 247 1.52 -20.31 -6.06
N LYS A 248 2.01 -19.25 -6.71
CA LYS A 248 2.00 -19.15 -8.17
C LYS A 248 2.82 -20.26 -8.81
N GLN A 249 4.04 -20.49 -8.35
CA GLN A 249 4.93 -21.54 -8.86
C GLN A 249 4.31 -22.93 -8.66
N TYR A 250 3.88 -23.25 -7.44
CA TYR A 250 3.25 -24.52 -7.09
C TYR A 250 1.99 -24.80 -7.93
N SER A 251 1.22 -23.75 -8.25
CA SER A 251 0.06 -23.86 -9.13
C SER A 251 0.44 -24.12 -10.59
N GLN A 252 1.51 -23.50 -11.09
CA GLN A 252 2.00 -23.72 -12.46
C GLN A 252 2.50 -25.16 -12.67
N GLU A 253 3.25 -25.71 -11.71
CA GLU A 253 3.74 -27.10 -11.74
C GLU A 253 2.60 -28.13 -11.85
N ARG A 254 1.41 -27.78 -11.33
CA ARG A 254 0.22 -28.63 -11.32
C ARG A 254 -0.82 -28.24 -12.39
N ASN A 255 -0.44 -27.42 -13.36
CA ASN A 255 -1.33 -26.93 -14.42
C ASN A 255 -2.66 -26.32 -13.89
N ALA A 256 -2.58 -25.62 -12.75
CA ALA A 256 -3.72 -25.02 -12.09
C ALA A 256 -3.63 -23.48 -12.08
N LYS A 257 -4.80 -22.82 -12.12
CA LYS A 257 -4.89 -21.36 -11.97
C LYS A 257 -4.89 -21.00 -10.48
N THR A 258 -4.22 -19.90 -10.13
CA THR A 258 -4.28 -19.35 -8.78
C THR A 258 -5.67 -18.80 -8.48
N SER A 259 -6.08 -18.88 -7.21
CA SER A 259 -7.33 -18.32 -6.72
C SER A 259 -7.06 -17.09 -5.84
N PRO A 260 -7.86 -16.01 -5.95
CA PRO A 260 -7.81 -14.91 -4.98
C PRO A 260 -8.17 -15.38 -3.56
N TYR A 261 -8.83 -16.53 -3.42
CA TYR A 261 -9.18 -17.13 -2.12
C TYR A 261 -8.28 -18.30 -1.71
N GLY A 262 -7.28 -18.64 -2.52
CA GLY A 262 -6.23 -19.61 -2.15
C GLY A 262 -5.57 -19.30 -0.79
N PRO A 263 -5.23 -18.03 -0.47
CA PRO A 263 -4.66 -17.67 0.83
C PRO A 263 -5.53 -18.09 2.03
N PHE A 264 -6.87 -17.94 1.95
CA PHE A 264 -7.77 -18.37 3.02
C PHE A 264 -7.82 -19.89 3.17
N ALA A 265 -7.65 -20.62 2.07
CA ALA A 265 -7.60 -22.08 2.05
C ALA A 265 -6.28 -22.62 2.62
N PHE A 266 -5.17 -21.94 2.32
CA PHE A 266 -3.87 -22.20 2.92
C PHE A 266 -3.95 -22.04 4.45
N ASP A 267 -4.52 -20.94 4.93
CA ASP A 267 -4.71 -20.72 6.36
C ASP A 267 -5.72 -21.71 6.98
N ALA A 268 -6.76 -22.12 6.25
CA ALA A 268 -7.68 -23.15 6.72
C ALA A 268 -6.97 -24.50 6.93
N ALA A 269 -6.08 -24.89 6.00
CA ALA A 269 -5.30 -26.10 6.11
C ALA A 269 -4.36 -26.10 7.34
N TRP A 270 -3.66 -24.98 7.59
CA TRP A 270 -2.86 -24.80 8.82
C TRP A 270 -3.73 -24.86 10.09
N MET A 271 -4.90 -24.23 10.07
CA MET A 271 -5.84 -24.27 11.18
C MET A 271 -6.32 -25.69 11.50
N ILE A 272 -6.61 -26.51 10.48
CA ILE A 272 -6.95 -27.93 10.65
C ILE A 272 -5.81 -28.66 11.34
N ALA A 273 -4.59 -28.54 10.81
CA ALA A 273 -3.44 -29.27 11.34
C ALA A 273 -3.12 -28.91 12.80
N LEU A 274 -3.14 -27.62 13.14
CA LEU A 274 -2.89 -27.14 14.51
C LEU A 274 -3.99 -27.60 15.48
N ALA A 275 -5.26 -27.57 15.05
CA ALA A 275 -6.37 -28.02 15.88
C ALA A 275 -6.34 -29.55 16.11
N LEU A 276 -6.01 -30.32 15.08
CA LEU A 276 -5.85 -31.78 15.20
C LEU A 276 -4.64 -32.14 16.08
N ASN A 277 -3.52 -31.43 15.93
CA ASN A 277 -2.33 -31.63 16.76
C ASN A 277 -2.65 -31.45 18.26
N LYS A 278 -3.43 -30.42 18.61
CA LYS A 278 -3.95 -30.22 19.98
C LYS A 278 -4.92 -31.33 20.42
N THR A 279 -5.73 -31.83 19.49
CA THR A 279 -6.71 -32.90 19.77
C THR A 279 -6.00 -34.22 20.08
N PHE A 280 -4.99 -34.59 19.30
CA PHE A 280 -4.25 -35.86 19.44
C PHE A 280 -3.21 -35.85 20.56
N ALA A 281 -2.84 -34.68 21.10
CA ALA A 281 -2.02 -34.60 22.31
C ALA A 281 -2.65 -35.33 23.51
N ASN A 282 -3.98 -35.49 23.53
CA ASN A 282 -4.69 -36.26 24.55
C ASN A 282 -4.76 -37.76 24.18
N LYS A 283 -3.75 -38.52 24.62
CA LYS A 283 -3.50 -39.93 24.23
C LYS A 283 -4.69 -40.90 24.44
N ASN A 284 -5.59 -40.62 25.38
CA ASN A 284 -6.74 -41.50 25.67
C ASN A 284 -7.83 -41.52 24.58
N ARG A 285 -7.76 -40.66 23.56
CA ARG A 285 -8.72 -40.61 22.44
C ARG A 285 -8.18 -41.19 21.12
N PHE A 286 -6.99 -41.79 21.14
CA PHE A 286 -6.27 -42.26 19.96
C PHE A 286 -6.87 -43.53 19.31
N SER A 287 -7.29 -44.52 20.12
CA SER A 287 -7.89 -45.77 19.62
C SER A 287 -9.23 -45.56 18.91
N PHE A 288 -9.93 -44.47 19.23
CA PHE A 288 -11.25 -44.14 18.73
C PHE A 288 -11.25 -43.69 17.25
N PHE A 289 -10.19 -43.01 16.80
CA PHE A 289 -10.12 -42.55 15.40
C PHE A 289 -9.86 -43.68 14.40
N MET A 290 -9.30 -44.79 14.87
CA MET A 290 -9.04 -45.99 14.06
C MET A 290 -10.31 -46.77 13.69
N ASP A 291 -11.35 -46.69 14.51
CA ASP A 291 -12.60 -47.43 14.30
C ASP A 291 -13.63 -46.66 13.43
N HIS A 292 -13.25 -45.48 12.91
CA HIS A 292 -14.11 -44.64 12.07
C HIS A 292 -15.49 -44.29 12.70
N THR A 293 -15.59 -44.37 14.04
CA THR A 293 -16.81 -44.13 14.81
C THR A 293 -17.00 -42.65 15.18
N TYR A 294 -16.06 -41.79 14.78
CA TYR A 294 -16.05 -40.36 15.11
C TYR A 294 -17.26 -39.57 14.59
N TYR A 295 -17.96 -40.04 13.55
CA TYR A 295 -19.19 -39.43 13.04
C TYR A 295 -20.41 -39.57 13.97
N LYS A 296 -20.32 -40.41 15.02
CA LYS A 296 -21.39 -40.61 16.00
C LYS A 296 -21.08 -39.99 17.35
N ASP A 297 -19.83 -39.60 17.61
CA ASP A 297 -19.43 -38.97 18.87
C ASP A 297 -19.47 -37.44 18.83
N LYS A 298 -20.50 -36.92 19.49
CA LYS A 298 -20.71 -35.49 19.70
C LYS A 298 -19.56 -34.84 20.47
N THR A 299 -18.96 -35.55 21.43
CA THR A 299 -17.95 -34.98 22.32
C THR A 299 -16.62 -34.75 21.60
N THR A 300 -16.19 -35.69 20.76
CA THR A 300 -15.02 -35.53 19.89
C THR A 300 -15.23 -34.40 18.88
N ALA A 301 -16.37 -34.36 18.18
CA ALA A 301 -16.65 -33.29 17.23
C ALA A 301 -16.67 -31.90 17.88
N LEU A 302 -17.24 -31.78 19.08
CA LEU A 302 -17.20 -30.53 19.86
C LEU A 302 -15.79 -30.19 20.32
N THR A 303 -14.96 -31.17 20.66
CA THR A 303 -13.56 -30.94 21.05
C THR A 303 -12.75 -30.42 19.88
N ILE A 304 -12.85 -31.05 18.70
CA ILE A 304 -12.20 -30.59 17.47
C ILE A 304 -12.66 -29.16 17.16
N LYS A 305 -13.97 -28.91 17.17
CA LYS A 305 -14.53 -27.57 16.95
C LYS A 305 -13.95 -26.54 17.92
N ASN A 306 -13.88 -26.86 19.21
CA ASN A 306 -13.35 -25.94 20.22
C ASN A 306 -11.85 -25.68 20.01
N ASN A 307 -11.08 -26.73 19.68
CA ASN A 307 -9.66 -26.60 19.35
C ASN A 307 -9.43 -25.74 18.10
N VAL A 308 -10.31 -25.81 17.11
CA VAL A 308 -10.28 -24.90 15.95
C VAL A 308 -10.55 -23.46 16.38
N ILE A 309 -11.60 -23.20 17.17
CA ILE A 309 -11.95 -21.84 17.64
C ILE A 309 -10.82 -21.23 18.48
N GLN A 310 -10.16 -22.02 19.32
CA GLN A 310 -9.06 -21.58 20.18
C GLN A 310 -7.72 -21.44 19.44
N THR A 311 -7.63 -21.90 18.20
CA THR A 311 -6.39 -21.82 17.43
C THR A 311 -6.23 -20.44 16.81
N GLN A 312 -5.10 -19.81 17.13
CA GLN A 312 -4.73 -18.48 16.67
C GLN A 312 -3.28 -18.51 16.18
N PHE A 313 -3.01 -17.90 15.04
CA PHE A 313 -1.67 -17.85 14.45
C PHE A 313 -1.57 -16.73 13.40
N MET A 314 -0.35 -16.35 13.06
CA MET A 314 -0.09 -15.47 11.91
C MET A 314 -0.02 -16.33 10.63
N GLY A 315 -0.97 -16.13 9.72
CA GLY A 315 -1.09 -16.84 8.44
C GLY A 315 -0.78 -15.94 7.23
N ALA A 316 -1.02 -16.47 6.03
CA ALA A 316 -0.82 -15.74 4.78
C ALA A 316 -1.77 -14.52 4.66
N THR A 317 -2.97 -14.63 5.22
CA THR A 317 -3.97 -13.56 5.22
C THR A 317 -3.88 -12.64 6.46
N GLY A 318 -2.78 -12.69 7.20
CA GLY A 318 -2.59 -11.96 8.46
C GLY A 318 -2.98 -12.79 9.68
N PHE A 319 -3.31 -12.11 10.80
CA PHE A 319 -3.66 -12.80 12.04
C PHE A 319 -4.98 -13.56 11.86
N VAL A 320 -4.95 -14.87 12.11
CA VAL A 320 -6.10 -15.76 11.97
C VAL A 320 -6.62 -16.07 13.37
N HIS A 321 -7.82 -15.57 13.66
CA HIS A 321 -8.54 -15.86 14.91
C HIS A 321 -10.05 -15.88 14.67
N LEU A 322 -10.72 -16.83 15.32
CA LEU A 322 -12.16 -17.00 15.19
C LEU A 322 -12.90 -16.44 16.41
N ASP A 323 -14.11 -15.95 16.19
CA ASP A 323 -15.04 -15.60 17.25
C ASP A 323 -15.67 -16.86 17.88
N LYS A 324 -16.48 -16.67 18.92
CA LYS A 324 -17.21 -17.79 19.58
C LYS A 324 -18.22 -18.48 18.64
N LYS A 325 -18.60 -17.84 17.54
CA LYS A 325 -19.43 -18.39 16.47
C LYS A 325 -18.56 -18.96 15.35
N GLY A 326 -17.26 -19.18 15.53
CA GLY A 326 -16.42 -19.79 14.50
C GLY A 326 -16.33 -19.00 13.18
N ASP A 327 -16.68 -17.71 13.22
CA ASP A 327 -16.45 -16.76 12.14
C ASP A 327 -15.12 -16.07 12.38
N ARG A 328 -14.34 -15.87 11.32
CA ARG A 328 -13.11 -15.09 11.44
C ARG A 328 -13.43 -13.61 11.65
N TYR A 329 -12.76 -12.97 12.61
CA TYR A 329 -12.72 -11.51 12.68
C TYR A 329 -12.04 -10.98 11.41
N GLY A 330 -12.75 -10.11 10.69
CA GLY A 330 -12.27 -9.65 9.39
C GLY A 330 -11.40 -8.42 9.47
N HIS A 331 -10.36 -8.40 8.64
CA HIS A 331 -9.67 -7.18 8.24
C HIS A 331 -10.18 -6.78 6.86
N PHE A 332 -10.74 -5.58 6.73
CA PHE A 332 -11.42 -5.13 5.52
C PHE A 332 -10.72 -3.93 4.89
N SER A 333 -10.56 -3.96 3.56
CA SER A 333 -10.08 -2.82 2.79
C SER A 333 -11.25 -1.92 2.42
N ILE A 334 -11.07 -0.61 2.62
CA ILE A 334 -11.98 0.42 2.17
C ILE A 334 -11.37 1.00 0.89
N MET A 335 -12.02 0.74 -0.23
CA MET A 335 -11.57 1.14 -1.56
C MET A 335 -12.49 2.22 -2.11
N GLN A 336 -11.95 3.06 -2.97
CA GLN A 336 -12.69 4.11 -3.64
C GLN A 336 -12.27 4.23 -5.09
N ILE A 337 -13.23 4.38 -6.00
CA ILE A 337 -12.95 4.69 -7.41
C ILE A 337 -12.49 6.15 -7.50
N LYS A 338 -11.26 6.37 -7.99
CA LYS A 338 -10.66 7.67 -8.26
C LYS A 338 -9.90 7.61 -9.57
N ASP A 339 -10.09 8.63 -10.40
CA ASP A 339 -9.44 8.75 -11.71
C ASP A 339 -9.56 7.45 -12.53
N PHE A 340 -10.77 6.87 -12.61
CA PHE A 340 -11.07 5.62 -13.33
C PHE A 340 -10.48 4.34 -12.70
N ASP A 341 -9.78 4.44 -11.57
CA ASP A 341 -9.06 3.34 -10.93
C ASP A 341 -9.56 3.07 -9.50
N LEU A 342 -9.58 1.81 -9.08
CA LEU A 342 -10.01 1.40 -7.74
C LEU A 342 -8.81 1.43 -6.78
N ARG A 343 -8.81 2.38 -5.84
CA ARG A 343 -7.69 2.57 -4.92
C ARG A 343 -8.12 2.32 -3.48
N THR A 344 -7.27 1.63 -2.70
CA THR A 344 -7.46 1.49 -1.25
C THR A 344 -7.25 2.84 -0.57
N VAL A 345 -8.29 3.35 0.10
CA VAL A 345 -8.29 4.64 0.83
C VAL A 345 -8.30 4.46 2.34
N GLY A 346 -8.48 3.23 2.83
CA GLY A 346 -8.43 2.91 4.24
C GLY A 346 -8.53 1.43 4.51
N THR A 347 -8.40 1.07 5.78
CA THR A 347 -8.57 -0.28 6.29
C THR A 347 -9.40 -0.23 7.56
N HIS A 348 -10.07 -1.33 7.85
CA HIS A 348 -10.82 -1.51 9.09
C HIS A 348 -10.47 -2.86 9.71
N ASP A 349 -9.99 -2.81 10.95
CA ASP A 349 -9.86 -3.99 11.80
C ASP A 349 -11.14 -4.15 12.64
N VAL A 350 -11.86 -5.25 12.44
CA VAL A 350 -13.12 -5.52 13.17
C VAL A 350 -12.85 -5.93 14.62
N TYR A 351 -11.71 -6.52 14.92
CA TYR A 351 -11.37 -6.93 16.29
C TYR A 351 -11.07 -5.71 17.17
N ASP A 352 -10.23 -4.81 16.69
CA ASP A 352 -9.88 -3.56 17.39
C ASP A 352 -10.91 -2.43 17.17
N ASN A 353 -11.90 -2.66 16.29
CA ASN A 353 -12.87 -1.66 15.84
C ASN A 353 -12.20 -0.35 15.37
N LYS A 354 -11.06 -0.47 14.68
CA LYS A 354 -10.19 0.64 14.31
C LYS A 354 -10.24 0.90 12.81
N VAL A 355 -10.82 2.03 12.42
CA VAL A 355 -10.81 2.52 11.03
C VAL A 355 -9.57 3.38 10.82
N THR A 356 -8.67 2.93 9.94
CA THR A 356 -7.47 3.65 9.55
C THR A 356 -7.66 4.18 8.13
N LEU A 357 -7.71 5.50 7.96
CA LEU A 357 -7.76 6.11 6.63
C LEU A 357 -6.34 6.34 6.13
N HIS A 358 -6.04 5.88 4.91
CA HIS A 358 -4.78 6.14 4.24
C HIS A 358 -4.94 7.45 3.46
N PRO A 359 -4.39 8.58 3.94
CA PRO A 359 -4.36 9.79 3.13
C PRO A 359 -3.61 9.47 1.84
N GLY A 360 -4.18 9.83 0.69
CA GLY A 360 -3.47 9.72 -0.59
C GLY A 360 -2.09 10.36 -0.47
N LYS A 361 -1.06 9.75 -1.08
CA LYS A 361 0.35 10.15 -0.97
C LYS A 361 0.47 11.67 -0.91
N ARG A 362 0.72 12.21 0.30
CA ARG A 362 0.98 13.66 0.46
C ARG A 362 2.24 13.97 -0.34
N PHE A 363 2.17 15.06 -1.11
CA PHE A 363 3.20 15.52 -2.03
C PHE A 363 4.62 15.51 -1.43
N LEU A 364 5.33 14.38 -1.57
CA LEU A 364 6.71 14.18 -1.12
C LEU A 364 7.66 15.23 -1.71
N TRP A 365 7.34 15.75 -2.89
CA TRP A 365 8.14 16.78 -3.56
C TRP A 365 8.22 18.09 -2.76
N LYS A 366 7.18 18.50 -2.03
CA LYS A 366 7.22 19.74 -1.24
C LYS A 366 8.26 19.64 -0.12
N VAL A 367 8.30 18.49 0.55
CA VAL A 367 9.29 18.21 1.60
C VAL A 367 10.68 18.12 1.00
N ALA A 368 10.85 17.40 -0.11
CA ALA A 368 12.14 17.28 -0.79
C ALA A 368 12.71 18.65 -1.22
N VAL A 369 11.88 19.52 -1.80
CA VAL A 369 12.28 20.87 -2.24
C VAL A 369 12.67 21.75 -1.05
N CYS A 370 11.94 21.69 0.06
CA CYS A 370 12.29 22.45 1.28
C CYS A 370 13.61 21.97 1.90
N CYS A 371 13.86 20.66 1.93
CA CYS A 371 15.12 20.10 2.42
C CYS A 371 16.31 20.55 1.56
N LEU A 372 16.18 20.45 0.23
CA LEU A 372 17.23 20.89 -0.70
C LEU A 372 17.54 22.39 -0.52
N SER A 373 16.50 23.23 -0.47
CA SER A 373 16.65 24.67 -0.25
C SER A 373 17.34 25.01 1.08
N SER A 374 17.00 24.28 2.16
CA SER A 374 17.62 24.48 3.48
C SER A 374 19.12 24.14 3.47
N VAL A 375 19.51 23.05 2.80
CA VAL A 375 20.93 22.68 2.62
C VAL A 375 21.65 23.74 1.79
N SER A 376 21.03 24.26 0.73
CA SER A 376 21.60 25.34 -0.10
C SER A 376 21.81 26.64 0.67
N VAL A 377 20.93 27.00 1.60
CA VAL A 377 21.11 28.16 2.50
C VAL A 377 22.31 27.96 3.41
N LEU A 378 22.43 26.78 4.06
CA LEU A 378 23.57 26.47 4.94
C LEU A 378 24.90 26.51 4.19
N LEU A 379 24.95 25.94 2.98
CA LEU A 379 26.12 25.96 2.13
C LEU A 379 26.49 27.39 1.69
N SER A 380 25.48 28.21 1.38
CA SER A 380 25.69 29.62 1.00
C SER A 380 26.23 30.45 2.17
N LEU A 381 25.74 30.22 3.40
CA LEU A 381 26.27 30.87 4.61
C LEU A 381 27.73 30.48 4.88
N PHE A 382 28.07 29.22 4.66
CA PHE A 382 29.46 28.75 4.75
C PHE A 382 30.37 29.45 3.72
N PHE A 383 29.94 29.57 2.46
CA PHE A 383 30.71 30.29 1.43
C PHE A 383 30.83 31.79 1.73
N LEU A 384 29.77 32.41 2.27
CA LEU A 384 29.82 33.80 2.72
C LEU A 384 30.85 33.99 3.84
N TYR A 385 30.85 33.11 4.84
CA TYR A 385 31.82 33.11 5.92
C TYR A 385 33.26 32.98 5.38
N CYS A 386 33.51 31.99 4.52
CA CYS A 386 34.83 31.78 3.90
C CYS A 386 35.28 33.01 3.09
N ASN A 387 34.40 33.62 2.30
CA ASN A 387 34.73 34.79 1.50
C ASN A 387 35.08 36.01 2.37
N VAL A 388 34.39 36.20 3.49
CA VAL A 388 34.67 37.29 4.45
C VAL A 388 35.96 37.01 5.24
N ALA A 389 36.15 35.79 5.77
CA ALA A 389 37.30 35.42 6.58
C ALA A 389 38.62 35.50 5.79
N TYR A 390 38.62 35.03 4.54
CA TYR A 390 39.81 35.00 3.69
C TYR A 390 39.93 36.21 2.74
N ARG A 391 39.16 37.30 2.97
CA ARG A 391 39.14 38.51 2.11
C ARG A 391 40.50 39.16 1.85
N HIS A 392 41.47 38.95 2.73
CA HIS A 392 42.82 39.51 2.61
C HIS A 392 43.77 38.68 1.72
N LYS A 393 43.43 37.42 1.41
CA LYS A 393 44.23 36.58 0.51
C LYS A 393 44.20 37.14 -0.91
N ARG A 394 45.35 37.12 -1.59
CA ARG A 394 45.57 37.76 -2.91
C ARG A 394 44.52 37.34 -3.95
N PHE A 395 44.19 36.04 -4.03
CA PHE A 395 43.20 35.52 -4.97
C PHE A 395 41.79 36.08 -4.73
N ILE A 396 41.28 35.98 -3.49
CA ILE A 396 39.93 36.46 -3.13
C ILE A 396 39.84 38.00 -3.25
N LYS A 397 40.91 38.70 -2.88
CA LYS A 397 41.01 40.17 -3.01
C LYS A 397 40.93 40.63 -4.47
N MET A 398 41.44 39.84 -5.43
CA MET A 398 41.37 40.15 -6.86
C MET A 398 39.96 39.93 -7.45
N SER A 399 39.19 38.97 -6.91
CA SER A 399 37.83 38.64 -7.38
C SER A 399 36.72 39.57 -6.87
N SER A 400 37.05 40.75 -6.31
CA SER A 400 36.09 41.74 -5.79
C SER A 400 35.17 41.16 -4.68
N PRO A 401 35.71 40.92 -3.47
CA PRO A 401 35.04 40.12 -2.43
C PRO A 401 33.70 40.71 -1.96
N ASN A 402 33.57 42.04 -1.94
CA ASN A 402 32.32 42.72 -1.55
C ASN A 402 31.18 42.45 -2.54
N ILE A 403 31.47 42.33 -3.84
CA ILE A 403 30.46 42.02 -4.86
C ILE A 403 30.07 40.53 -4.79
N ASN A 404 31.03 39.64 -4.52
CA ASN A 404 30.73 38.23 -4.26
C ASN A 404 29.86 38.02 -3.02
N ASN A 405 30.05 38.81 -1.96
CA ASN A 405 29.18 38.78 -0.78
C ASN A 405 27.73 39.16 -1.13
N LEU A 406 27.53 40.12 -2.04
CA LEU A 406 26.19 40.50 -2.52
C LEU A 406 25.55 39.41 -3.38
N ILE A 407 26.32 38.73 -4.24
CA ILE A 407 25.83 37.58 -5.02
C ILE A 407 25.32 36.48 -4.09
N ILE A 408 26.13 36.08 -3.11
CA ILE A 408 25.78 35.02 -2.15
C ILE A 408 24.56 35.44 -1.31
N SER A 409 24.48 36.70 -0.89
CA SER A 409 23.32 37.23 -0.16
C SER A 409 22.04 37.20 -1.01
N GLY A 410 22.14 37.50 -2.31
CA GLY A 410 21.04 37.36 -3.25
C GLY A 410 20.55 35.92 -3.41
N CYS A 411 21.47 34.95 -3.51
CA CYS A 411 21.15 33.52 -3.57
C CYS A 411 20.46 33.02 -2.29
N ILE A 412 20.91 33.46 -1.10
CA ILE A 412 20.27 33.13 0.18
C ILE A 412 18.81 33.60 0.19
N LEU A 413 18.54 34.83 -0.23
CA LEU A 413 17.17 35.36 -0.31
C LEU A 413 16.31 34.60 -1.32
N ALA A 414 16.87 34.19 -2.46
CA ALA A 414 16.18 33.37 -3.44
C ALA A 414 15.83 31.98 -2.87
N TYR A 415 16.73 31.33 -2.14
CA TYR A 415 16.43 30.06 -1.47
C TYR A 415 15.36 30.20 -0.38
N ILE A 416 15.42 31.26 0.44
CA ILE A 416 14.37 31.54 1.43
C ILE A 416 13.00 31.70 0.75
N SER A 417 12.95 32.32 -0.43
CA SER A 417 11.69 32.46 -1.18
C SER A 417 11.06 31.11 -1.54
N VAL A 418 11.87 30.09 -1.90
CA VAL A 418 11.38 28.74 -2.21
C VAL A 418 10.65 28.11 -1.02
N ILE A 419 11.17 28.32 0.19
CA ILE A 419 10.52 27.86 1.43
C ILE A 419 9.19 28.59 1.65
N LEU A 420 9.12 29.89 1.38
CA LEU A 420 7.89 30.67 1.47
C LEU A 420 6.83 30.22 0.44
N PHE A 421 7.24 29.82 -0.76
CA PHE A 421 6.36 29.25 -1.79
C PHE A 421 5.77 27.89 -1.39
N ALA A 422 6.37 27.15 -0.46
CA ALA A 422 5.84 25.87 0.02
C ALA A 422 4.58 26.01 0.91
N ILE A 423 4.37 27.18 1.54
CA ILE A 423 3.31 27.43 2.53
C ILE A 423 1.96 27.76 1.86
N ASP A 424 1.07 26.78 1.67
CA ASP A 424 -0.24 27.01 1.01
C ASP A 424 -1.47 26.75 1.91
N GLY A 425 -2.64 27.07 1.37
CA GLY A 425 -3.93 26.67 1.92
C GLY A 425 -4.34 27.47 3.15
N LYS A 426 -4.50 26.79 4.29
CA LYS A 426 -4.94 27.42 5.55
C LYS A 426 -3.88 28.36 6.12
N HIS A 427 -2.60 28.06 5.91
CA HIS A 427 -1.48 28.84 6.42
C HIS A 427 -1.07 30.00 5.51
N LEU A 428 -1.64 30.10 4.30
CA LEU A 428 -1.38 31.21 3.38
C LEU A 428 -2.08 32.47 3.89
N ASN A 429 -1.33 33.56 4.07
CA ASN A 429 -1.83 34.89 4.45
C ASN A 429 -1.29 35.94 3.47
N SER A 430 -1.91 37.12 3.40
CA SER A 430 -1.48 38.21 2.50
C SER A 430 -0.02 38.63 2.73
N PHE A 431 0.46 38.60 3.98
CA PHE A 431 1.87 38.85 4.29
C PHE A 431 2.82 37.85 3.60
N ILE A 432 2.47 36.55 3.62
CA ILE A 432 3.27 35.50 2.97
C ILE A 432 3.24 35.68 1.44
N CYS A 433 2.10 36.08 0.88
CA CYS A 433 1.99 36.41 -0.54
C CYS A 433 2.95 37.54 -0.95
N GLN A 434 3.04 38.60 -0.15
CA GLN A 434 3.97 39.71 -0.40
C GLN A 434 5.42 39.30 -0.18
N ALA A 435 5.72 38.61 0.93
CA ALA A 435 7.07 38.15 1.26
C ALA A 435 7.66 37.25 0.16
N ARG A 436 6.86 36.38 -0.46
CA ARG A 436 7.27 35.54 -1.61
C ARG A 436 7.81 36.37 -2.76
N VAL A 437 7.07 37.40 -3.17
CA VAL A 437 7.42 38.23 -4.33
C VAL A 437 8.60 39.14 -4.02
N PHE A 438 8.64 39.72 -2.82
CA PHE A 438 9.72 40.63 -2.40
C PHE A 438 11.06 39.91 -2.29
N THR A 439 11.10 38.78 -1.56
CA THR A 439 12.34 38.01 -1.35
C THR A 439 12.90 37.49 -2.67
N LEU A 440 12.05 37.00 -3.57
CA LEU A 440 12.48 36.52 -4.89
C LEU A 440 13.01 37.66 -5.77
N ASN A 441 12.31 38.80 -5.85
CA ASN A 441 12.72 39.91 -6.69
C ASN A 441 14.00 40.60 -6.21
N ILE A 442 14.12 40.84 -4.91
CA ILE A 442 15.32 41.43 -4.31
C ILE A 442 16.50 40.46 -4.42
N GLY A 443 16.27 39.16 -4.14
CA GLY A 443 17.28 38.13 -4.28
C GLY A 443 17.85 38.05 -5.70
N PHE A 444 16.97 38.07 -6.71
CA PHE A 444 17.36 38.08 -8.11
C PHE A 444 18.23 39.30 -8.47
N THR A 445 17.83 40.51 -8.06
CA THR A 445 18.57 41.75 -8.38
C THR A 445 19.93 41.79 -7.72
N LEU A 446 20.02 41.37 -6.45
CA LEU A 446 21.30 41.31 -5.75
C LEU A 446 22.25 40.29 -6.38
N ALA A 447 21.75 39.13 -6.80
CA ALA A 447 22.57 38.12 -7.47
C ALA A 447 22.98 38.57 -8.89
N PHE A 448 22.00 38.82 -9.75
CA PHE A 448 22.25 39.10 -11.17
C PHE A 448 22.82 40.50 -11.40
N GLY A 449 22.36 41.53 -10.67
CA GLY A 449 22.89 42.89 -10.77
C GLY A 449 24.37 42.98 -10.35
N SER A 450 24.78 42.19 -9.36
CA SER A 450 26.19 42.07 -8.93
C SER A 450 27.05 41.37 -9.97
N MET A 451 26.54 40.28 -10.57
CA MET A 451 27.21 39.57 -11.66
C MET A 451 27.37 40.48 -12.89
N PHE A 452 26.30 41.16 -13.28
CA PHE A 452 26.29 42.15 -14.35
C PHE A 452 27.32 43.26 -14.13
N SER A 453 27.43 43.79 -12.91
CA SER A 453 28.40 44.85 -12.58
C SER A 453 29.85 44.38 -12.71
N LYS A 454 30.13 43.09 -12.46
CA LYS A 454 31.45 42.49 -12.72
C LYS A 454 31.76 42.41 -14.21
N THR A 455 30.82 41.89 -15.01
CA THR A 455 30.98 41.78 -16.47
C THR A 455 31.14 43.15 -17.12
N TRP A 456 30.37 44.15 -16.67
CA TRP A 456 30.49 45.53 -17.12
C TRP A 456 31.88 46.14 -16.82
N ARG A 457 32.44 45.87 -15.63
CA ARG A 457 33.81 46.30 -15.29
C ARG A 457 34.83 45.72 -16.28
N VAL A 458 34.72 44.44 -16.63
CA VAL A 458 35.61 43.78 -17.60
C VAL A 458 35.45 44.42 -18.98
N HIS A 459 34.21 44.55 -19.48
CA HIS A 459 33.92 45.20 -20.77
C HIS A 459 34.52 46.62 -20.85
N ARG A 460 34.35 47.42 -19.79
CA ARG A 460 34.90 48.79 -19.72
C ARG A 460 36.41 48.84 -19.69
N ILE A 461 37.07 47.91 -18.99
CA ILE A 461 38.53 47.82 -18.95
C ILE A 461 39.06 47.46 -20.34
N THR A 462 38.46 46.46 -21.01
CA THR A 462 38.85 46.01 -22.35
C THR A 462 38.70 47.13 -23.38
N ARG A 463 37.56 47.85 -23.38
CA ARG A 463 37.29 48.92 -24.35
C ARG A 463 38.18 50.16 -24.14
N LYS A 464 38.61 50.43 -22.90
CA LYS A 464 39.49 51.57 -22.57
C LYS A 464 40.98 51.29 -22.69
N LEU A 465 41.42 50.08 -23.05
CA LEU A 465 42.83 49.82 -23.37
C LEU A 465 43.36 50.67 -24.55
N ARG A 466 42.49 51.40 -25.27
CA ARG A 466 42.86 52.42 -26.26
C ARG A 466 43.11 53.85 -25.71
N THR A 467 42.91 54.15 -24.42
CA THR A 467 43.24 55.49 -23.86
C THR A 467 43.42 55.46 -22.33
N LYS A 468 44.48 56.11 -21.80
CA LYS A 468 44.96 56.20 -20.39
C LYS A 468 44.10 55.48 -19.31
N GLN A 469 44.70 54.46 -18.69
CA GLN A 469 44.11 53.57 -17.67
C GLN A 469 43.75 54.32 -16.37
N ARG A 470 42.46 54.42 -16.02
CA ARG A 470 41.98 54.83 -14.67
C ARG A 470 41.45 53.62 -13.91
N ARG A 471 41.97 53.36 -12.69
CA ARG A 471 41.55 52.25 -11.83
C ARG A 471 40.13 52.48 -11.30
N ILE A 472 39.17 51.66 -11.74
CA ILE A 472 37.78 51.70 -11.26
C ILE A 472 37.74 51.09 -9.85
N LYS A 473 37.20 51.84 -8.88
CA LYS A 473 37.01 51.38 -7.48
C LYS A 473 35.71 50.60 -7.34
N ASP A 474 35.66 49.64 -6.42
CA ASP A 474 34.48 48.80 -6.15
C ASP A 474 33.25 49.62 -5.72
N VAL A 475 33.44 50.84 -5.24
CA VAL A 475 32.36 51.80 -4.93
C VAL A 475 31.48 52.09 -6.16
N HIS A 476 32.06 52.19 -7.36
CA HIS A 476 31.28 52.43 -8.58
C HIS A 476 30.45 51.21 -8.99
N LEU A 477 30.95 50.00 -8.74
CA LEU A 477 30.23 48.77 -9.01
C LEU A 477 29.07 48.62 -8.02
N LEU A 478 29.33 48.88 -6.74
CA LEU A 478 28.30 48.86 -5.69
C LEU A 478 27.20 49.89 -5.97
N ALA A 479 27.55 51.10 -6.39
CA ALA A 479 26.59 52.14 -6.76
C ALA A 479 25.67 51.70 -7.92
N MET A 480 26.20 50.96 -8.90
CA MET A 480 25.41 50.41 -10.01
C MET A 480 24.40 49.36 -9.54
N VAL A 481 24.82 48.41 -8.69
CA VAL A 481 23.92 47.41 -8.09
C VAL A 481 22.85 48.07 -7.24
N MET A 482 23.22 49.05 -6.43
CA MET A 482 22.29 49.81 -5.59
C MET A 482 21.27 50.59 -6.42
N ALA A 483 21.66 51.13 -7.59
CA ALA A 483 20.72 51.79 -8.49
C ALA A 483 19.65 50.81 -9.02
N PHE A 484 20.02 49.60 -9.42
CA PHE A 484 19.06 48.56 -9.82
C PHE A 484 18.16 48.14 -8.67
N LEU A 485 18.72 47.95 -7.47
CA LEU A 485 17.96 47.60 -6.28
C LEU A 485 16.94 48.67 -5.90
N VAL A 486 17.33 49.96 -5.94
CA VAL A 486 16.43 51.08 -5.65
C VAL A 486 15.29 51.11 -6.68
N ALA A 487 15.57 50.93 -7.97
CA ALA A 487 14.53 50.87 -8.99
C ALA A 487 13.53 49.72 -8.75
N ASP A 488 14.03 48.55 -8.35
CA ASP A 488 13.17 47.41 -8.01
C ASP A 488 12.37 47.61 -6.72
N VAL A 489 12.97 48.18 -5.68
CA VAL A 489 12.27 48.49 -4.43
C VAL A 489 11.18 49.54 -4.67
N ILE A 490 11.45 50.57 -5.47
CA ILE A 490 10.43 51.56 -5.87
C ILE A 490 9.28 50.85 -6.60
N THR A 491 9.59 49.95 -7.54
CA THR A 491 8.58 49.18 -8.29
C THR A 491 7.74 48.29 -7.36
N LEU A 492 8.37 47.62 -6.39
CA LEU A 492 7.69 46.74 -5.43
C LEU A 492 6.86 47.51 -4.39
N VAL A 493 7.34 48.67 -3.92
CA VAL A 493 6.61 49.54 -3.01
C VAL A 493 5.41 50.17 -3.72
N ALA A 494 5.59 50.62 -4.97
CA ALA A 494 4.50 51.09 -5.81
C ALA A 494 3.46 49.97 -6.03
N LEU A 495 3.90 48.73 -6.26
CA LEU A 495 3.03 47.56 -6.33
C LEU A 495 2.23 47.35 -5.03
N THR A 496 2.84 47.46 -3.84
CA THR A 496 2.10 47.27 -2.58
C THR A 496 1.12 48.40 -2.26
N ILE A 497 1.40 49.62 -2.70
CA ILE A 497 0.51 50.78 -2.48
C ILE A 497 -0.65 50.79 -3.48
N ILE A 498 -0.35 50.55 -4.76
CA ILE A 498 -1.32 50.70 -5.86
C ILE A 498 -2.14 49.43 -6.07
N SER A 499 -1.53 48.24 -5.93
CA SER A 499 -2.19 46.95 -6.18
C SER A 499 -1.64 45.87 -5.24
N PRO A 500 -1.96 45.92 -3.92
CA PRO A 500 -1.42 44.98 -2.95
C PRO A 500 -1.75 43.53 -3.30
N ILE A 501 -0.77 42.65 -3.14
CA ILE A 501 -0.97 41.20 -3.35
C ILE A 501 -1.73 40.65 -2.14
N THR A 502 -2.98 40.27 -2.35
CA THR A 502 -3.84 39.72 -1.29
C THR A 502 -4.15 38.25 -1.53
N LYS A 503 -4.44 37.53 -0.44
CA LYS A 503 -4.98 36.18 -0.53
C LYS A 503 -6.41 36.24 -1.09
N ASP A 504 -6.68 35.52 -2.17
CA ASP A 504 -8.01 35.33 -2.72
C ASP A 504 -8.33 33.82 -2.87
N TYR A 505 -9.59 33.51 -3.18
CA TYR A 505 -10.08 32.15 -3.34
C TYR A 505 -10.71 31.96 -4.71
N HIS A 506 -10.23 30.95 -5.45
CA HIS A 506 -10.86 30.54 -6.70
C HIS A 506 -11.85 29.46 -6.33
N TRP A 507 -13.14 29.77 -6.52
CA TRP A 507 -14.21 28.81 -6.35
C TRP A 507 -14.40 28.06 -7.67
N PHE A 508 -14.43 26.74 -7.60
CA PHE A 508 -14.81 25.94 -8.75
C PHE A 508 -16.33 25.84 -8.78
N ASP A 509 -16.93 26.20 -9.92
CA ASP A 509 -18.38 26.11 -10.10
C ASP A 509 -18.84 24.67 -9.85
N SER A 510 -19.81 24.55 -8.98
CA SER A 510 -20.60 23.34 -8.82
C SER A 510 -21.87 23.58 -9.63
N LYS A 511 -22.08 22.80 -10.71
CA LYS A 511 -23.37 22.77 -11.38
C LYS A 511 -24.43 22.39 -10.32
N PRO A 512 -25.53 23.13 -10.17
CA PRO A 512 -26.60 22.72 -9.27
C PRO A 512 -27.13 21.37 -9.75
N LYS A 513 -27.11 20.36 -8.86
CA LYS A 513 -28.02 19.23 -9.02
C LYS A 513 -29.42 19.79 -8.83
N SER A 514 -30.28 19.55 -9.82
CA SER A 514 -31.74 19.75 -9.91
C SER A 514 -32.51 20.25 -8.65
N PRO A 515 -33.58 21.06 -8.81
CA PRO A 515 -34.10 22.00 -7.80
C PRO A 515 -34.73 21.44 -6.52
N THR A 516 -34.72 20.14 -6.28
CA THR A 516 -35.56 19.53 -5.23
C THR A 516 -34.84 18.73 -4.15
N ALA A 517 -33.51 18.63 -4.16
CA ALA A 517 -32.81 18.00 -3.04
C ALA A 517 -31.31 18.34 -2.95
N ALA A 518 -30.96 19.41 -2.22
CA ALA A 518 -29.76 19.49 -1.38
C ALA A 518 -29.61 20.89 -0.78
N ASP A 519 -29.92 21.05 0.52
CA ASP A 519 -29.70 22.32 1.24
C ASP A 519 -28.20 22.67 1.45
N VAL A 520 -27.27 21.94 0.82
CA VAL A 520 -25.83 22.25 0.91
C VAL A 520 -25.14 22.02 -0.43
N ILE A 521 -24.62 23.10 -1.02
CA ILE A 521 -23.78 23.10 -2.22
C ILE A 521 -22.31 23.07 -1.78
N TYR A 522 -21.62 21.95 -1.98
CA TYR A 522 -20.18 21.87 -1.74
C TYR A 522 -19.41 22.54 -2.88
N ARG A 523 -18.90 23.74 -2.64
CA ARG A 523 -17.98 24.44 -3.56
C ARG A 523 -16.52 24.15 -3.18
N LYS A 524 -15.76 23.55 -4.10
CA LYS A 524 -14.29 23.44 -3.93
C LYS A 524 -13.69 24.84 -4.03
N LYS A 525 -12.74 25.17 -3.15
CA LYS A 525 -11.99 26.42 -3.18
C LYS A 525 -10.49 26.17 -3.15
N VAL A 526 -9.73 26.95 -3.92
CA VAL A 526 -8.26 27.01 -3.86
C VAL A 526 -7.86 28.43 -3.45
N ALA A 527 -7.00 28.53 -2.44
CA ALA A 527 -6.42 29.82 -2.05
C ALA A 527 -5.23 30.14 -2.94
N TYR A 528 -5.20 31.35 -3.50
CA TYR A 528 -4.09 31.85 -4.31
C TYR A 528 -3.77 33.30 -3.95
N CYS A 529 -2.60 33.78 -4.35
CA CYS A 529 -2.23 35.19 -4.19
C CYS A 529 -2.69 35.94 -5.45
N LYS A 530 -3.66 36.84 -5.31
CA LYS A 530 -4.21 37.61 -6.43
C LYS A 530 -3.50 38.95 -6.58
N ILE A 531 -3.34 39.35 -7.83
CA ILE A 531 -2.94 40.69 -8.27
C ILE A 531 -4.01 41.18 -9.25
N ASP A 532 -4.52 42.40 -9.07
CA ASP A 532 -5.65 42.88 -9.87
C ASP A 532 -5.22 43.40 -11.26
N HIS A 533 -4.00 43.92 -11.38
CA HIS A 533 -3.49 44.44 -12.65
C HIS A 533 -2.30 43.62 -13.17
N VAL A 534 -2.52 42.88 -14.26
CA VAL A 534 -1.49 42.09 -14.96
C VAL A 534 -0.30 42.95 -15.43
N LEU A 535 -0.53 44.25 -15.66
CA LEU A 535 0.51 45.20 -16.08
C LEU A 535 1.72 45.21 -15.12
N TRP A 536 1.50 45.04 -13.80
CA TRP A 536 2.60 44.98 -12.83
C TRP A 536 3.49 43.76 -13.03
N LEU A 537 2.93 42.61 -13.40
CA LEU A 537 3.73 41.42 -13.75
C LEU A 537 4.56 41.68 -15.00
N VAL A 538 3.98 42.35 -16.01
CA VAL A 538 4.69 42.73 -17.24
C VAL A 538 5.84 43.69 -16.94
N ILE A 539 5.63 44.69 -16.08
CA ILE A 539 6.68 45.63 -15.68
C ILE A 539 7.81 44.90 -14.95
N VAL A 540 7.48 44.08 -13.94
CA VAL A 540 8.48 43.35 -13.14
C VAL A 540 9.27 42.36 -14.01
N TYR A 541 8.60 41.53 -14.81
CA TYR A 541 9.29 40.58 -15.69
C TYR A 541 10.02 41.27 -16.85
N GLY A 542 9.48 42.38 -17.35
CA GLY A 542 10.08 43.17 -18.42
C GLY A 542 11.42 43.78 -17.99
N THR A 543 11.48 44.40 -16.80
CA THR A 543 12.74 44.96 -16.28
C THR A 543 13.80 43.89 -16.04
N LYS A 544 13.40 42.71 -15.51
CA LYS A 544 14.33 41.57 -15.35
C LYS A 544 14.82 41.04 -16.68
N THR A 545 13.94 40.88 -17.66
CA THR A 545 14.29 40.39 -19.00
C THR A 545 15.28 41.33 -19.67
N LEU A 546 15.04 42.65 -19.60
CA LEU A 546 15.96 43.64 -20.17
C LEU A 546 17.34 43.58 -19.51
N LEU A 547 17.39 43.41 -18.18
CA LEU A 547 18.64 43.24 -17.44
C LEU A 547 19.38 41.97 -17.88
N LEU A 548 18.68 40.84 -18.03
CA LEU A 548 19.23 39.56 -18.51
C LEU A 548 19.80 39.68 -19.93
N VAL A 549 19.02 40.26 -20.85
CA VAL A 549 19.45 40.45 -22.26
C VAL A 549 20.68 41.35 -22.33
N PHE A 550 20.71 42.44 -21.56
CA PHE A 550 21.86 43.33 -21.54
C PHE A 550 23.08 42.67 -20.87
N GLY A 551 22.88 41.87 -19.84
CA GLY A 551 23.95 41.07 -19.23
C GLY A 551 24.54 40.05 -20.19
N LEU A 552 23.69 39.34 -20.94
CA LEU A 552 24.12 38.39 -21.97
C LEU A 552 24.91 39.09 -23.09
N PHE A 553 24.47 40.26 -23.52
CA PHE A 553 25.19 41.07 -24.50
C PHE A 553 26.60 41.43 -24.02
N LEU A 554 26.73 41.89 -22.77
CA LEU A 554 28.04 42.22 -22.20
C LEU A 554 28.93 40.98 -22.04
N ALA A 555 28.37 39.86 -21.59
CA ALA A 555 29.07 38.58 -21.49
C ALA A 555 29.64 38.14 -22.84
N TRP A 556 28.81 38.18 -23.90
CA TRP A 556 29.22 37.83 -25.26
C TRP A 556 30.36 38.71 -25.80
N GLU A 557 30.34 40.01 -25.52
CA GLU A 557 31.42 40.94 -25.86
C GLU A 557 32.72 40.63 -25.10
N THR A 558 32.63 40.16 -23.85
CA THR A 558 33.81 39.91 -23.00
C THR A 558 34.44 38.52 -23.13
N ARG A 559 33.75 37.55 -23.75
CA ARG A 559 34.17 36.12 -23.80
C ARG A 559 35.57 35.87 -24.38
N LYS A 560 36.06 36.73 -25.29
CA LYS A 560 37.36 36.55 -25.98
C LYS A 560 38.55 37.20 -25.26
N VAL A 561 38.32 37.88 -24.14
CA VAL A 561 39.36 38.64 -23.42
C VAL A 561 40.06 37.75 -22.40
N LYS A 562 41.38 37.56 -22.53
CA LYS A 562 42.21 36.78 -21.60
C LYS A 562 43.11 37.70 -20.78
N ILE A 563 42.82 37.86 -19.49
CA ILE A 563 43.65 38.61 -18.54
C ILE A 563 43.97 37.68 -17.36
N ASN A 564 45.24 37.28 -17.20
CA ASN A 564 45.69 36.31 -16.18
C ASN A 564 45.38 36.72 -14.73
N ALA A 565 45.12 38.02 -14.48
CA ALA A 565 44.73 38.54 -13.17
C ALA A 565 43.20 38.57 -12.91
N LEU A 566 42.37 38.17 -13.90
CA LEU A 566 40.91 38.28 -13.92
C LEU A 566 40.25 37.01 -14.51
N ASN A 567 40.66 35.83 -14.03
CA ASN A 567 40.15 34.53 -14.53
C ASN A 567 38.67 34.25 -14.16
N ASP A 568 37.99 35.18 -13.48
CA ASP A 568 36.58 35.10 -13.04
C ASP A 568 35.60 35.27 -14.22
N SER A 569 36.02 35.95 -15.30
CA SER A 569 35.13 36.27 -16.44
C SER A 569 34.74 35.07 -17.29
N GLN A 570 35.49 33.97 -17.25
CA GLN A 570 35.14 32.74 -17.99
C GLN A 570 34.09 31.89 -17.26
N ASN A 571 34.04 31.98 -15.92
CA ASN A 571 33.12 31.19 -15.10
C ASN A 571 31.74 31.86 -14.95
N THR A 572 31.62 33.14 -15.33
CA THR A 572 30.35 33.88 -15.36
C THR A 572 29.57 33.70 -16.67
N ASP A 573 30.12 33.00 -17.67
CA ASP A 573 29.52 32.82 -19.01
C ASP A 573 28.87 31.43 -19.17
N ILE A 574 28.01 31.01 -18.23
CA ILE A 574 27.11 29.83 -18.39
C ILE A 574 25.68 30.30 -18.58
#